data_AF-A0A839JZ94-F1
#
_entry.id   AF-A0A839JZ94-F1
#
_cell.length_a   1.000
_cell.length_b   1.000
_cell.length_c   1.000
_cell.angle_alpha   90.00
_cell.angle_beta   90.00
_cell.angle_gamma   90.00
#
_symmetry.space_group_name_H-M   'P 1'
#
loop_
_entity.id
_entity.type
_entity.pdbx_description
1 polymer ?
#
loop_
_entity_poly.entity_id
_entity_poly.type
_entity_poly.pdbx_seq_one_letter_code
_entity_poly.pdbx_strand_id
1 'polypeptide(L)'
;MFRNCQYINVLRKGDSNLDEKQHRNKTAVAITYDPDDVAPKVIASGKGYLADRIIERAKEADIPLHKDEGLANTLSKLDLGDLIPPELYEVVAEVLVFVDKMDRIKGKVDYTDE
;
A
#
# COMPACT_ATOMS: atom_id res chain seq x y z
N MET A 1 -14.30 -1.42 15.10
CA MET A 1 -13.71 -2.77 15.11
C MET A 1 -12.84 -2.82 13.87
N PHE A 2 -11.54 -2.58 14.02
CA PHE A 2 -10.61 -2.35 12.91
C PHE A 2 -10.50 -3.63 12.07
N ARG A 3 -11.20 -3.63 10.93
CA ARG A 3 -11.23 -4.77 10.01
C ARG A 3 -9.92 -4.77 9.22
N ASN A 4 -8.96 -5.54 9.71
CA ASN A 4 -7.74 -6.02 9.05
C ASN A 4 -7.24 -5.11 7.92
N CYS A 5 -6.44 -4.11 8.30
CA CYS A 5 -5.97 -3.10 7.36
C CYS A 5 -5.13 -3.79 6.27
N GLN A 6 -5.50 -3.60 5.01
CA GLN A 6 -4.76 -4.02 3.84
C GLN A 6 -4.38 -2.72 3.16
N TYR A 7 -3.09 -2.47 2.94
CA TYR A 7 -2.59 -1.19 2.42
C TYR A 7 -1.58 -1.44 1.31
N ILE A 8 -1.64 -0.68 0.22
CA ILE A 8 -0.67 -0.77 -0.88
C ILE A 8 0.19 0.49 -0.98
N ASN A 9 1.51 0.32 -0.94
CA ASN A 9 2.45 1.37 -1.32
C ASN A 9 2.97 1.18 -2.75
N VAL A 10 3.10 2.28 -3.50
CA VAL A 10 3.48 2.25 -4.92
C VAL A 10 4.67 3.18 -5.23
N LEU A 11 5.67 2.64 -5.92
CA LEU A 11 6.76 3.36 -6.56
C LEU A 11 6.46 3.59 -8.03
N ARG A 12 6.59 4.83 -8.53
CA ARG A 12 6.60 5.15 -9.96
C ARG A 12 7.77 6.07 -10.29
N LYS A 13 8.76 5.54 -11.02
CA LYS A 13 9.88 6.33 -11.55
C LYS A 13 9.50 6.99 -12.88
N GLY A 14 9.52 8.32 -12.99
CA GLY A 14 9.46 9.11 -14.24
C GLY A 14 10.85 9.65 -14.62
N ASP A 15 11.24 10.03 -15.84
CA ASP A 15 10.56 10.30 -17.11
C ASP A 15 11.50 10.05 -18.30
N SER A 16 11.00 9.45 -19.39
CA SER A 16 11.37 9.65 -20.82
C SER A 16 10.81 8.50 -21.68
N ASN A 17 10.14 8.89 -22.77
CA ASN A 17 9.52 8.13 -23.88
C ASN A 17 9.54 6.58 -23.89
N LEU A 18 8.40 6.02 -24.32
CA LEU A 18 8.02 4.64 -24.68
C LEU A 18 7.17 3.91 -23.61
N ASP A 19 5.89 3.76 -23.94
CA ASP A 19 4.79 3.15 -23.18
C ASP A 19 5.05 1.72 -22.65
N GLU A 20 6.12 1.05 -23.08
CA GLU A 20 6.55 -0.26 -22.56
C GLU A 20 7.58 -0.17 -21.41
N LYS A 21 8.41 0.89 -21.36
CA LYS A 21 9.48 1.02 -20.35
C LYS A 21 8.95 1.48 -18.99
N GLN A 22 7.89 2.29 -18.96
CA GLN A 22 7.28 2.78 -17.71
C GLN A 22 6.64 1.65 -16.89
N HIS A 23 6.13 0.60 -17.55
CA HIS A 23 5.61 -0.56 -16.84
C HIS A 23 6.72 -1.26 -16.05
N ARG A 24 7.92 -1.45 -16.61
CA ARG A 24 8.99 -2.25 -15.95
C ARG A 24 9.50 -1.70 -14.62
N ASN A 25 9.30 -0.41 -14.36
CA ASN A 25 9.85 0.26 -13.17
C ASN A 25 8.82 0.56 -12.08
N LYS A 26 7.57 0.11 -12.24
CA LYS A 26 6.56 0.24 -11.19
C LYS A 26 6.78 -0.85 -10.15
N THR A 27 6.71 -0.51 -8.88
CA THR A 27 6.72 -1.48 -7.78
C THR A 27 5.52 -1.23 -6.89
N ALA A 28 4.83 -2.29 -6.50
CA ALA A 28 3.75 -2.22 -5.53
C ALA A 28 4.00 -3.24 -4.42
N VAL A 29 3.79 -2.81 -3.18
CA VAL A 29 3.91 -3.67 -1.99
C VAL A 29 2.65 -3.54 -1.17
N ALA A 30 2.05 -4.68 -0.85
CA ALA A 30 0.89 -4.80 0.01
C ALA A 30 1.32 -5.24 1.40
N ILE A 31 0.84 -4.56 2.42
CA ILE A 31 1.04 -4.95 3.81
C ILE A 31 -0.31 -5.16 4.49
N THR A 32 -0.31 -5.98 5.52
CA THR A 32 -1.46 -6.10 6.41
C THR A 32 -1.03 -5.94 7.86
N TYR A 33 -1.96 -5.46 8.67
CA TYR A 33 -1.79 -5.35 10.11
C TYR A 33 -3.01 -5.97 10.79
N ASP A 34 -2.72 -6.94 11.66
CA ASP A 34 -3.67 -7.51 12.61
C ASP A 34 -3.29 -6.98 14.00
N PRO A 35 -4.23 -6.44 14.80
CA PRO A 35 -3.94 -6.01 16.17
C PRO A 35 -3.40 -7.13 17.08
N ASP A 36 -3.65 -8.40 16.74
CA ASP A 36 -3.10 -9.55 17.45
C ASP A 36 -1.66 -9.90 17.00
N ASP A 37 -1.20 -9.38 15.85
CA ASP A 37 0.15 -9.56 15.34
C ASP A 37 1.12 -8.55 15.98
N VAL A 38 2.35 -9.00 16.27
CA VAL A 38 3.41 -8.15 16.84
C VAL A 38 3.89 -7.05 15.90
N ALA A 39 3.63 -7.20 14.60
CA ALA A 39 4.09 -6.30 13.55
C ALA A 39 3.23 -6.46 12.28
N PRO A 40 3.09 -5.40 11.46
CA PRO A 40 2.54 -5.56 10.12
C PRO A 40 3.41 -6.50 9.28
N LYS A 41 2.80 -7.17 8.30
CA LYS A 41 3.48 -8.14 7.43
C LYS A 41 3.25 -7.85 5.96
N VAL A 42 4.22 -8.22 5.13
CA VAL A 42 4.10 -8.13 3.67
C VAL A 42 3.25 -9.29 3.16
N ILE A 43 2.17 -8.98 2.45
CA ILE A 43 1.26 -10.00 1.89
C ILE A 43 1.32 -10.09 0.36
N ALA A 44 1.82 -9.05 -0.30
CA ALA A 44 2.10 -9.05 -1.73
C ALA A 44 3.25 -8.10 -2.05
N SER A 45 4.06 -8.43 -3.03
CA SER A 45 5.08 -7.54 -3.58
C SER A 45 5.22 -7.86 -5.06
N GLY A 46 5.35 -6.84 -5.89
CA GLY A 46 5.39 -7.03 -7.34
C GLY A 46 6.03 -5.87 -8.05
N LYS A 47 6.58 -6.17 -9.23
CA LYS A 47 7.14 -5.20 -10.16
C LYS A 47 6.46 -5.28 -11.51
N GLY A 48 6.44 -4.15 -12.20
CA GLY A 48 5.74 -3.93 -13.46
C GLY A 48 4.36 -4.53 -13.54
N TYR A 49 4.15 -5.51 -14.42
CA TYR A 49 2.83 -6.11 -14.60
C TYR A 49 2.23 -6.63 -13.29
N LEU A 50 3.04 -7.26 -12.44
CA LEU A 50 2.56 -7.75 -11.15
C LEU A 50 2.19 -6.59 -10.20
N ALA A 51 2.96 -5.50 -10.24
CA ALA A 51 2.63 -4.29 -9.48
C ALA A 51 1.27 -3.72 -9.90
N ASP A 52 1.03 -3.66 -11.21
CA ASP A 52 -0.24 -3.21 -11.77
C ASP A 52 -1.41 -4.10 -11.36
N ARG A 53 -1.22 -5.42 -11.39
CA ARG A 53 -2.23 -6.37 -10.90
C ARG A 53 -2.53 -6.22 -9.41
N ILE A 54 -1.51 -5.99 -8.57
CA ILE A 54 -1.70 -5.73 -7.14
C ILE A 54 -2.52 -4.46 -6.94
N ILE A 55 -2.20 -3.40 -7.68
CA ILE A 55 -2.91 -2.11 -7.63
C ILE A 55 -4.36 -2.24 -8.10
N GLU A 56 -4.61 -2.96 -9.19
CA GLU A 56 -5.96 -3.22 -9.70
C GLU A 56 -6.80 -3.95 -8.67
N ARG A 57 -6.28 -5.05 -8.11
CA ARG A 57 -6.97 -5.81 -7.06
C ARG A 57 -7.23 -5.00 -5.80
N ALA A 58 -6.29 -4.12 -5.45
CA ALA A 58 -6.48 -3.22 -4.32
C ALA A 58 -7.62 -2.23 -4.57
N LYS A 59 -7.69 -1.62 -5.75
CA LYS A 59 -8.81 -0.74 -6.11
C LYS A 59 -10.15 -1.46 -6.11
N GLU A 60 -10.21 -2.68 -6.65
CA GLU A 60 -11.42 -3.52 -6.64
C GLU A 60 -11.92 -3.84 -5.22
N ALA A 61 -10.98 -3.98 -4.28
CA ALA A 61 -11.26 -4.26 -2.87
C ALA A 61 -11.41 -3.01 -1.98
N ASP A 62 -11.43 -1.81 -2.58
CA ASP A 62 -11.37 -0.49 -1.91
C ASP A 62 -10.23 -0.39 -0.88
N ILE A 63 -9.11 -1.04 -1.18
CA ILE A 63 -7.89 -0.97 -0.39
C ILE A 63 -7.20 0.36 -0.68
N PRO A 64 -6.89 1.16 0.36
CA PRO A 64 -6.20 2.42 0.19
C PRO A 64 -4.80 2.26 -0.42
N LEU A 65 -4.51 3.13 -1.39
CA LEU A 65 -3.23 3.21 -2.05
C LEU A 65 -2.52 4.51 -1.67
N HIS A 66 -1.23 4.40 -1.42
CA HIS A 66 -0.37 5.53 -1.18
C HIS A 66 0.89 5.37 -2.02
N LYS A 67 1.49 6.51 -2.36
CA LYS A 67 2.58 6.56 -3.32
C LYS A 67 3.79 7.18 -2.65
N ASP A 68 4.70 6.33 -2.20
CA ASP A 68 6.00 6.73 -1.66
C ASP A 68 7.11 5.89 -2.30
N GLU A 69 8.02 6.55 -3.02
CA GLU A 69 9.14 5.89 -3.71
C GLU A 69 10.13 5.25 -2.75
N GLY A 70 10.48 5.94 -1.66
CA GLY A 70 11.48 5.47 -0.69
C GLY A 70 10.98 4.28 0.11
N LEU A 71 9.75 4.37 0.61
CA LEU A 71 9.10 3.30 1.36
C LEU A 71 8.80 2.10 0.46
N ALA A 72 8.33 2.30 -0.78
CA ALA A 72 8.01 1.18 -1.66
C ALA A 72 9.29 0.45 -2.08
N ASN A 73 10.37 1.19 -2.36
CA ASN A 73 11.66 0.59 -2.65
C ASN A 73 12.19 -0.20 -1.44
N THR A 74 12.05 0.32 -0.23
CA THR A 74 12.50 -0.35 1.00
C THR A 74 11.67 -1.60 1.30
N LEU A 75 10.34 -1.49 1.29
CA LEU A 75 9.44 -2.62 1.54
C LEU A 75 9.53 -3.68 0.44
N SER A 76 9.87 -3.31 -0.79
CA SER A 76 10.03 -4.28 -1.89
C SER A 76 11.22 -5.24 -1.74
N LYS A 77 12.09 -4.99 -0.76
CA LYS A 77 13.22 -5.86 -0.41
C LYS A 77 12.84 -6.94 0.59
N LEU A 78 11.67 -6.83 1.22
CA LEU A 78 11.13 -7.84 2.13
C LEU A 78 10.43 -8.94 1.32
N ASP A 79 10.50 -10.17 1.83
CA ASP A 79 9.84 -11.32 1.22
C ASP A 79 8.36 -11.40 1.62
N LEU A 80 7.61 -12.20 0.87
CA LEU A 80 6.21 -12.47 1.18
C LEU A 80 6.10 -13.20 2.52
N GLY A 81 5.31 -12.65 3.44
CA GLY A 81 5.13 -13.16 4.80
C GLY A 81 6.07 -12.54 5.83
N ASP A 82 7.07 -11.76 5.41
CA ASP A 82 7.97 -11.10 6.34
C ASP A 82 7.24 -10.07 7.19
N LEU A 83 7.59 -10.05 8.47
CA LEU A 83 7.24 -8.96 9.37
C LEU A 83 8.04 -7.72 8.97
N ILE A 84 7.38 -6.57 8.99
CA ILE A 84 8.07 -5.29 8.81
C ILE A 84 9.09 -5.15 9.96
N PRO A 85 10.31 -4.69 9.68
CA PRO A 85 11.32 -4.54 10.71
C PRO A 85 11.07 -3.25 11.52
N PRO A 86 11.51 -3.19 12.79
CA PRO A 86 11.19 -2.09 13.70
C PRO A 86 11.56 -0.69 13.20
N GLU A 87 12.64 -0.58 12.43
CA GLU A 87 13.09 0.68 11.83
C GLU A 87 12.08 1.31 10.85
N LEU A 88 11.12 0.52 10.34
CA LEU A 88 10.06 1.00 9.44
C LEU A 88 8.72 1.18 10.14
N TYR A 89 8.59 0.86 11.43
CA TYR A 89 7.32 0.93 12.15
C TYR A 89 6.76 2.34 12.20
N GLU A 90 7.60 3.34 12.45
CA GLU A 90 7.14 4.73 12.55
C GLU A 90 6.53 5.22 11.23
N VAL A 91 7.24 4.98 10.12
CA VAL A 91 6.80 5.37 8.78
C VAL A 91 5.53 4.63 8.38
N VAL A 92 5.46 3.32 8.65
CA VAL A 92 4.26 2.52 8.36
C VAL A 92 3.08 2.93 9.23
N ALA A 93 3.29 3.25 10.52
CA ALA A 93 2.24 3.71 11.40
C ALA A 93 1.65 5.06 10.97
N GLU A 94 2.49 6.01 10.55
CA GLU A 94 2.02 7.30 10.03
C GLU A 94 1.08 7.11 8.83
N VAL A 95 1.50 6.23 7.91
CA VAL A 95 0.72 5.85 6.73
C VAL A 95 -0.59 5.17 7.12
N LEU A 96 -0.58 4.21 8.03
CA LEU A 96 -1.80 3.52 8.49
C LEU A 96 -2.78 4.49 9.17
N VAL A 97 -2.27 5.43 9.97
CA VAL A 97 -3.09 6.48 10.60
C VAL A 97 -3.67 7.44 9.56
N PHE A 98 -2.89 7.79 8.53
CA PHE A 98 -3.36 8.62 7.43
C PHE A 98 -4.51 7.94 6.68
N VAL A 99 -4.35 6.66 6.38
CA VAL A 99 -5.34 5.83 5.69
C VAL A 99 -6.61 5.64 6.54
N ASP A 100 -6.49 5.30 7.82
CA ASP A 100 -7.65 5.17 8.74
C ASP A 100 -8.43 6.48 8.86
N LYS A 101 -7.74 7.63 8.88
CA LYS A 101 -8.39 8.94 8.86
C LYS A 101 -9.16 9.17 7.56
N MET A 102 -8.61 8.78 6.41
CA MET A 102 -9.29 8.90 5.12
C MET A 102 -10.52 7.98 5.03
N ASP A 103 -10.42 6.74 5.51
CA ASP A 103 -11.55 5.82 5.55
C ASP A 103 -12.66 6.32 6.48
N ARG A 104 -12.30 6.91 7.62
CA ARG A 104 -13.27 7.59 8.52
C ARG A 104 -13.89 8.84 7.91
N ILE A 105 -13.17 9.55 7.04
CA ILE A 105 -13.71 10.70 6.30
C ILE A 105 -14.68 10.19 5.23
N LYS A 106 -14.33 9.15 4.45
CA LYS A 106 -15.27 8.48 3.52
C LYS A 106 -16.55 8.05 4.23
N GLY A 107 -16.45 7.44 5.42
CA GLY A 107 -17.61 7.07 6.24
C GLY A 107 -18.45 8.23 6.81
N LYS A 108 -17.99 9.48 6.69
CA LYS A 108 -18.74 10.70 7.07
C LYS A 108 -19.30 11.50 5.90
N VAL A 109 -18.96 11.15 4.66
CA VAL A 109 -19.44 11.84 3.45
C VAL A 109 -20.73 11.20 2.89
N ASP A 110 -21.16 10.04 3.41
CA ASP A 110 -22.44 9.39 3.08
C ASP A 110 -23.67 9.96 3.86
N TYR A 111 -23.58 11.16 4.45
CA TYR A 111 -24.71 11.77 5.17
C TYR A 111 -24.78 13.28 4.95
N THR A 112 -25.36 13.69 3.81
CA THR A 112 -26.40 14.73 3.67
C THR A 112 -26.64 14.97 2.19
N ASP A 113 -27.67 14.32 1.65
CA ASP A 113 -28.45 14.81 0.52
C ASP A 113 -29.88 14.26 0.68
N GLU A 114 -30.64 14.82 1.63
CA GLU A 114 -32.11 14.90 1.63
C GLU A 114 -32.55 16.22 2.27
#